data_AF-A0A7K2P5Z5-F1
#
_entry.id   AF-A0A7K2P5Z5-F1
#
_cell.length_a   1.000
_cell.length_b   1.000
_cell.length_c   1.000
_cell.angle_alpha   90.00
_cell.angle_beta   90.00
_cell.angle_gamma   90.00
#
_symmetry.space_group_name_H-M   'P 1'
#
loop_
_entity.id
_entity.type
_entity.pdbx_description
1 polymer ?
#
loop_
_entity_poly.entity_id
_entity_poly.type
_entity_poly.pdbx_seq_one_letter_code
_entity_poly.pdbx_strand_id
1 'polypeptide(L)'
;MRLTVIGTGYVGTVHAACMADLGHDVLGIDVDEDRIAALSAGRPPVHESGLGELLARNTAAGRLRFTTSLAEGAAFADVHFICVGTPQRPDGESADLRYVDAVVRGLLPHLRAGALIVGKSTVPVGTAARLGRWVDAVAPGREVAWNPEFLREGSAVHDTLHPERLVVGTVSRRADTILREVYRPMLRAGVPYFGTDTATAELVKVAANSFLATKISFINA
;
A
#
# COMPACT_ATOMS: atom_id res chain seq x y z
N MET A 1 -7.67 -0.33 -13.71
CA MET A 1 -6.49 0.57 -13.91
C MET A 1 -5.22 -0.24 -13.76
N ARG A 2 -4.06 0.27 -14.19
CA ARG A 2 -2.75 -0.32 -13.89
C ARG A 2 -2.21 0.21 -12.57
N LEU A 3 -1.82 -0.69 -11.66
CA LEU A 3 -1.30 -0.39 -10.34
C LEU A 3 0.01 -1.12 -10.10
N THR A 4 0.90 -0.54 -9.32
CA THR A 4 2.03 -1.29 -8.74
C THR A 4 1.92 -1.34 -7.24
N VAL A 5 2.37 -2.45 -6.66
CA VAL A 5 2.44 -2.65 -5.21
C VAL A 5 3.87 -3.03 -4.86
N ILE A 6 4.59 -2.14 -4.21
CA ILE A 6 6.01 -2.29 -3.87
C ILE A 6 6.16 -2.72 -2.43
N GLY A 7 6.90 -3.80 -2.21
CA GLY A 7 6.92 -4.57 -0.98
C GLY A 7 5.83 -5.63 -1.04
N THR A 8 6.23 -6.90 -1.11
CA THR A 8 5.32 -8.06 -1.19
C THR A 8 5.38 -8.91 0.08
N GLY A 9 5.59 -8.26 1.22
CA GLY A 9 5.28 -8.87 2.53
C GLY A 9 3.77 -9.13 2.67
N TYR A 10 3.31 -9.33 3.91
CA TYR A 10 1.89 -9.64 4.17
C TYR A 10 0.92 -8.62 3.56
N VAL A 11 1.04 -7.35 3.98
CA VAL A 11 0.18 -6.25 3.51
C VAL A 11 0.21 -6.12 1.98
N GLY A 12 1.40 -6.12 1.39
CA GLY A 12 1.56 -5.90 -0.04
C GLY A 12 1.02 -7.05 -0.89
N THR A 13 1.26 -8.30 -0.49
CA THR A 13 0.74 -9.46 -1.22
C THR A 13 -0.78 -9.49 -1.18
N VAL A 14 -1.39 -9.29 0.00
CA VAL A 14 -2.84 -9.24 0.13
C VAL A 14 -3.41 -8.09 -0.69
N HIS A 15 -2.82 -6.89 -0.59
CA HIS A 15 -3.29 -5.73 -1.32
C HIS A 15 -3.20 -5.93 -2.84
N ALA A 16 -2.08 -6.46 -3.34
CA ALA A 16 -1.90 -6.73 -4.77
C ALA A 16 -2.91 -7.74 -5.31
N ALA A 17 -3.12 -8.85 -4.58
CA ALA A 17 -4.08 -9.87 -4.95
C ALA A 17 -5.52 -9.34 -4.96
N CYS A 18 -5.91 -8.57 -3.94
CA CYS A 18 -7.26 -8.00 -3.85
C CYS A 18 -7.50 -6.94 -4.92
N MET A 19 -6.53 -6.05 -5.19
CA MET A 19 -6.69 -5.06 -6.25
C MET A 19 -6.82 -5.73 -7.63
N ALA A 20 -6.10 -6.82 -7.88
CA ALA A 20 -6.25 -7.58 -9.12
C ALA A 20 -7.63 -8.24 -9.25
N ASP A 21 -8.16 -8.75 -8.14
CA ASP A 21 -9.50 -9.35 -8.09
C ASP A 21 -10.63 -8.33 -8.30
N LEU A 22 -10.41 -7.08 -7.87
CA LEU A 22 -11.29 -5.95 -8.16
C LEU A 22 -11.22 -5.45 -9.62
N GLY A 23 -10.44 -6.12 -10.47
CA GLY A 23 -10.35 -5.86 -11.90
C GLY A 23 -9.26 -4.88 -12.32
N HIS A 24 -8.28 -4.61 -11.45
CA HIS A 24 -7.08 -3.87 -11.84
C HIS A 24 -6.03 -4.80 -12.46
N ASP A 25 -5.17 -4.23 -13.31
CA ASP A 25 -3.94 -4.89 -13.71
C ASP A 25 -2.86 -4.49 -12.71
N VAL A 26 -2.27 -5.45 -12.03
CA VAL A 26 -1.38 -5.22 -10.89
C VAL A 26 -0.01 -5.84 -11.15
N LEU A 27 1.03 -5.09 -10.85
CA LEU A 27 2.41 -5.55 -10.83
C LEU A 27 2.97 -5.42 -9.41
N GLY A 28 3.15 -6.55 -8.73
CA GLY A 28 3.81 -6.64 -7.43
C GLY A 28 5.33 -6.56 -7.58
N ILE A 29 6.00 -5.84 -6.70
CA ILE A 29 7.45 -5.59 -6.79
C ILE A 29 8.11 -5.82 -5.45
N ASP A 30 9.20 -6.58 -5.43
CA ASP A 30 10.03 -6.81 -4.26
C ASP A 30 11.48 -7.01 -4.69
N VAL A 31 12.42 -6.78 -3.79
CA VAL A 31 13.85 -7.01 -4.05
C VAL A 31 14.23 -8.49 -3.85
N ASP A 32 13.39 -9.24 -3.15
CA ASP A 32 13.57 -10.66 -2.84
C ASP A 32 13.16 -11.53 -4.03
N GLU A 33 14.15 -12.02 -4.79
CA GLU A 33 13.96 -12.86 -5.98
C GLU A 33 13.22 -14.16 -5.68
N ASP A 34 13.53 -14.81 -4.55
CA ASP A 34 12.89 -16.06 -4.14
C ASP A 34 11.40 -15.85 -3.84
N ARG A 35 11.08 -14.73 -3.19
CA ARG A 35 9.70 -14.33 -2.94
C ARG A 35 8.95 -14.05 -4.24
N ILE A 36 9.56 -13.33 -5.18
CA ILE A 36 8.95 -13.04 -6.48
C ILE A 36 8.71 -14.33 -7.27
N ALA A 37 9.65 -15.29 -7.24
CA ALA A 37 9.48 -16.59 -7.87
C ALA A 37 8.33 -17.40 -7.21
N ALA A 38 8.24 -17.39 -5.87
CA ALA A 38 7.16 -18.06 -5.15
C ALA A 38 5.79 -17.46 -5.47
N LEU A 39 5.67 -16.13 -5.42
CA LEU A 39 4.44 -15.39 -5.73
C LEU A 39 4.00 -15.56 -7.18
N SER A 40 4.95 -15.56 -8.12
CA SER A 40 4.68 -15.83 -9.54
C SER A 40 4.14 -17.25 -9.78
N ALA A 41 4.49 -18.20 -8.91
CA ALA A 41 3.95 -19.55 -8.89
C ALA A 41 2.65 -19.67 -8.07
N GLY A 42 2.03 -18.55 -7.66
CA GLY A 42 0.79 -18.54 -6.88
C GLY A 42 0.95 -18.95 -5.42
N ARG A 43 2.18 -18.97 -4.88
CA ARG A 43 2.45 -19.38 -3.49
C ARG A 43 2.60 -18.14 -2.59
N PRO A 44 1.71 -17.92 -1.62
CA PRO A 44 1.80 -16.77 -0.71
C PRO A 44 2.96 -16.93 0.28
N PRO A 45 3.55 -15.82 0.78
CA PRO A 45 4.64 -15.85 1.74
C PRO A 45 4.18 -16.22 3.17
N VAL A 46 2.87 -16.10 3.43
CA VAL A 46 2.25 -16.43 4.73
C VAL A 46 0.91 -17.11 4.52
N HIS A 47 0.44 -17.82 5.53
CA HIS A 47 -0.89 -18.42 5.52
C HIS A 47 -1.95 -17.36 5.80
N GLU A 48 -2.84 -17.16 4.84
CA GLU A 48 -3.98 -16.24 4.93
C GLU A 48 -5.16 -16.85 4.15
N SER A 49 -6.34 -16.83 4.76
CA SER A 49 -7.52 -17.48 4.19
C SER A 49 -7.90 -16.86 2.85
N GLY A 50 -8.04 -17.69 1.81
CA GLY A 50 -8.38 -17.26 0.45
C GLY A 50 -7.24 -16.61 -0.36
N LEU A 51 -6.08 -16.29 0.24
CA LEU A 51 -5.00 -15.58 -0.45
C LEU A 51 -4.36 -16.43 -1.57
N GLY A 52 -4.12 -17.72 -1.32
CA GLY A 52 -3.53 -18.61 -2.32
C GLY A 52 -4.42 -18.76 -3.57
N GLU A 53 -5.73 -18.89 -3.38
CA GLU A 53 -6.70 -18.97 -4.48
C GLU A 53 -6.76 -17.66 -5.27
N LEU A 54 -6.73 -16.51 -4.59
CA LEU A 54 -6.69 -15.19 -5.22
C LEU A 54 -5.43 -15.00 -6.07
N LEU A 55 -4.27 -15.38 -5.54
CA LEU A 55 -3.00 -15.33 -6.25
C LEU A 55 -3.05 -16.22 -7.49
N ALA A 56 -3.40 -17.50 -7.34
CA ALA A 56 -3.45 -18.46 -8.43
C ALA A 56 -4.41 -18.01 -9.55
N ARG A 57 -5.60 -17.55 -9.20
CA ARG A 57 -6.60 -17.09 -10.17
C ARG A 57 -6.13 -15.84 -10.92
N ASN A 58 -5.61 -14.83 -10.23
CA ASN A 58 -5.26 -13.56 -10.85
C ASN A 58 -3.92 -13.61 -11.60
N THR A 59 -2.98 -14.48 -11.20
CA THR A 59 -1.77 -14.77 -11.96
C THR A 59 -2.08 -15.54 -13.24
N ALA A 60 -2.92 -16.58 -13.17
CA ALA A 60 -3.35 -17.33 -14.36
C ALA A 60 -4.16 -16.46 -15.33
N ALA A 61 -4.93 -15.50 -14.83
CA ALA A 61 -5.66 -14.53 -15.65
C ALA A 61 -4.77 -13.40 -16.23
N GLY A 62 -3.48 -13.33 -15.87
CA GLY A 62 -2.55 -12.30 -16.32
C GLY A 62 -2.78 -10.90 -15.71
N ARG A 63 -3.76 -10.75 -14.82
CA ARG A 63 -4.05 -9.48 -14.12
C ARG A 63 -3.11 -9.20 -12.96
N LEU A 64 -2.44 -10.22 -12.43
CA LEU A 64 -1.42 -10.06 -11.40
C LEU A 64 -0.09 -10.65 -11.89
N ARG A 65 0.95 -9.83 -11.89
CA ARG A 65 2.33 -10.24 -12.20
C ARG A 65 3.26 -9.77 -11.09
N PHE A 66 4.45 -10.36 -11.02
CA PHE A 66 5.48 -9.99 -10.06
C PHE A 66 6.82 -9.77 -10.77
N THR A 67 7.62 -8.81 -10.29
CA THR A 67 8.95 -8.48 -10.83
C THR A 67 9.85 -7.95 -9.72
N THR A 68 11.16 -7.91 -9.95
CA THR A 68 12.12 -7.22 -9.07
C THR A 68 12.45 -5.80 -9.55
N SER A 69 11.94 -5.39 -10.71
CA SER A 69 12.31 -4.14 -11.36
C SER A 69 11.37 -2.98 -11.00
N LEU A 70 11.87 -2.00 -10.23
CA LEU A 70 11.19 -0.72 -10.01
C LEU A 70 11.01 0.07 -11.32
N ALA A 71 11.95 -0.04 -12.25
CA ALA A 71 11.86 0.62 -13.56
C ALA A 71 10.71 0.06 -14.40
N GLU A 72 10.55 -1.28 -14.43
CA GLU A 72 9.39 -1.91 -15.06
C GLU A 72 8.09 -1.47 -14.38
N GLY A 73 8.08 -1.43 -13.05
CA GLY A 73 6.95 -0.92 -12.25
C GLY A 73 6.51 0.49 -12.63
N ALA A 74 7.46 1.43 -12.60
CA ALA A 74 7.21 2.82 -12.96
C ALA A 74 6.75 2.97 -14.42
N ALA A 75 7.24 2.12 -15.33
CA ALA A 75 6.78 2.03 -16.70
C ALA A 75 5.46 1.24 -16.86
N PHE A 76 4.96 0.54 -15.86
CA PHE A 76 3.72 -0.23 -15.96
C PHE A 76 2.50 0.61 -15.56
N ALA A 77 2.59 1.37 -14.47
CA ALA A 77 1.46 2.06 -13.84
C ALA A 77 1.71 3.56 -13.65
N ASP A 78 0.65 4.29 -13.30
CA ASP A 78 0.72 5.68 -12.81
C ASP A 78 0.40 5.79 -11.31
N VAL A 79 0.00 4.69 -10.67
CA VAL A 79 -0.29 4.63 -9.23
C VAL A 79 0.58 3.56 -8.59
N HIS A 80 1.35 3.97 -7.57
CA HIS A 80 2.40 3.15 -6.96
C HIS A 80 2.19 3.05 -5.45
N PHE A 81 1.69 1.91 -4.98
CA PHE A 81 1.47 1.65 -3.55
C PHE A 81 2.76 1.18 -2.87
N ILE A 82 3.14 1.83 -1.77
CA ILE A 82 4.31 1.45 -0.95
C ILE A 82 3.85 0.67 0.28
N CYS A 83 4.12 -0.63 0.27
CA CYS A 83 3.73 -1.62 1.28
C CYS A 83 4.95 -2.31 1.92
N VAL A 84 6.09 -1.62 2.00
CA VAL A 84 7.31 -2.15 2.64
C VAL A 84 7.22 -2.07 4.16
N GLY A 85 8.01 -2.91 4.84
CA GLY A 85 8.06 -2.89 6.29
C GLY A 85 8.64 -1.60 6.85
N THR A 86 8.17 -1.21 8.02
CA THR A 86 8.66 -0.07 8.82
C THR A 86 8.96 -0.54 10.24
N PRO A 87 9.92 -1.48 10.41
CA PRO A 87 10.23 -2.04 11.72
C PRO A 87 10.70 -0.95 12.68
N GLN A 88 10.60 -1.20 13.98
CA GLN A 88 11.18 -0.30 14.97
C GLN A 88 12.72 -0.26 14.79
N ARG A 89 13.31 0.92 14.95
CA ARG A 89 14.77 1.05 14.90
C ARG A 89 15.43 0.44 16.13
N PRO A 90 16.64 -0.14 16.00
CA PRO A 90 17.39 -0.66 17.15
C PRO A 90 17.73 0.39 18.21
N ASP A 91 17.82 1.66 17.81
CA ASP A 91 18.29 2.79 18.63
C ASP A 91 17.17 3.61 19.28
N GLY A 92 15.89 3.23 19.17
CA GLY A 92 14.84 3.98 19.87
C GLY A 92 13.38 3.66 19.53
N GLU A 93 12.51 4.62 19.85
CA GLU A 93 11.03 4.53 19.76
C GLU A 93 10.46 4.85 18.36
N SER A 94 11.32 5.04 17.35
CA SER A 94 10.91 5.49 16.02
C SER A 94 10.93 4.38 14.98
N ALA A 95 10.06 4.51 13.98
CA ALA A 95 9.99 3.60 12.85
C ALA A 95 11.18 3.79 11.90
N ASP A 96 11.71 2.68 11.38
CA ASP A 96 12.73 2.66 10.35
C ASP A 96 12.10 2.92 8.97
N LEU A 97 12.35 4.11 8.43
CA LEU A 97 11.82 4.55 7.14
C LEU A 97 12.74 4.25 5.95
N ARG A 98 13.89 3.59 6.17
CA ARG A 98 14.89 3.37 5.11
C ARG A 98 14.31 2.64 3.89
N TYR A 99 13.41 1.67 4.11
CA TYR A 99 12.78 0.94 3.01
C TYR A 99 11.80 1.81 2.22
N VAL A 100 10.99 2.63 2.90
CA VAL A 100 10.08 3.59 2.24
C VAL A 100 10.89 4.58 1.41
N ASP A 101 11.95 5.14 1.98
CA ASP A 101 12.82 6.11 1.31
C ASP A 101 13.56 5.48 0.12
N ALA A 102 14.01 4.23 0.25
CA ALA A 102 14.65 3.49 -0.83
C ALA A 102 13.69 3.26 -2.02
N VAL A 103 12.43 2.91 -1.75
CA VAL A 103 11.41 2.75 -2.80
C VAL A 103 11.15 4.07 -3.51
N VAL A 104 10.93 5.16 -2.79
CA VAL A 104 10.70 6.48 -3.40
C VAL A 104 11.92 6.89 -4.24
N ARG A 105 13.14 6.75 -3.69
CA ARG A 105 14.38 7.03 -4.43
C ARG A 105 14.49 6.24 -5.72
N GLY A 106 14.18 4.94 -5.67
CA GLY A 106 14.29 4.03 -6.80
C GLY A 106 13.22 4.27 -7.87
N LEU A 107 12.02 4.71 -7.48
CA LEU A 107 10.95 5.05 -8.42
C LEU A 107 11.21 6.36 -9.17
N LEU A 108 11.68 7.40 -8.46
CA LEU A 108 11.78 8.77 -8.95
C LEU A 108 12.36 8.93 -10.38
N PRO A 109 13.47 8.28 -10.76
CA PRO A 109 14.06 8.40 -12.10
C PRO A 109 13.17 7.86 -13.22
N HIS A 110 12.18 7.02 -12.90
CA HIS A 110 11.37 6.28 -13.85
C HIS A 110 9.90 6.70 -13.87
N LEU A 111 9.46 7.52 -12.90
CA LEU A 111 8.06 7.93 -12.78
C LEU A 111 7.62 8.81 -13.95
N ARG A 112 6.47 8.46 -14.51
CA ARG A 112 5.78 9.29 -15.50
C ARG A 112 5.31 10.61 -14.90
N ALA A 113 5.08 11.59 -15.76
CA ALA A 113 4.42 12.83 -15.36
C ALA A 113 3.01 12.50 -14.81
N GLY A 114 2.65 13.11 -13.68
CA GLY A 114 1.36 12.85 -13.04
C GLY A 114 1.28 11.55 -12.25
N ALA A 115 2.37 10.77 -12.10
CA ALA A 115 2.35 9.59 -11.26
C ALA A 115 1.98 9.94 -9.79
N LEU A 116 1.27 9.02 -9.14
CA LEU A 116 0.84 9.11 -7.76
C LEU A 116 1.50 8.01 -6.93
N ILE A 117 2.32 8.40 -5.97
CA ILE A 117 2.88 7.50 -4.96
C ILE A 117 1.90 7.46 -3.79
N VAL A 118 1.51 6.27 -3.36
CA VAL A 118 0.53 6.06 -2.30
C VAL A 118 1.17 5.23 -1.19
N GLY A 119 1.45 5.86 -0.05
CA GLY A 119 1.94 5.12 1.11
C GLY A 119 0.84 4.29 1.75
N LYS A 120 1.13 3.02 2.01
CA LYS A 120 0.27 2.10 2.77
C LYS A 120 0.94 1.58 4.03
N SER A 121 2.28 1.65 4.05
CA SER A 121 3.13 1.33 5.19
C SER A 121 2.74 2.17 6.42
N THR A 122 2.80 1.58 7.61
CA THR A 122 2.55 2.34 8.86
C THR A 122 3.75 3.22 9.15
N VAL A 123 3.57 4.55 9.13
CA VAL A 123 4.66 5.52 9.28
C VAL A 123 4.30 6.58 10.32
N PRO A 124 5.29 7.27 10.92
CA PRO A 124 5.05 8.43 11.75
C PRO A 124 4.45 9.60 10.95
N VAL A 125 3.66 10.43 11.63
CA VAL A 125 3.09 11.66 11.07
C VAL A 125 4.20 12.57 10.53
N GLY A 126 3.97 13.13 9.34
CA GLY A 126 4.91 14.01 8.63
C GLY A 126 5.78 13.30 7.60
N THR A 127 5.68 11.97 7.49
CA THR A 127 6.44 11.19 6.50
C THR A 127 6.02 11.56 5.08
N ALA A 128 4.73 11.59 4.79
CA ALA A 128 4.14 11.96 3.51
C ALA A 128 4.49 13.42 3.15
N ALA A 129 4.50 14.33 4.12
CA ALA A 129 4.91 15.72 3.88
C ALA A 129 6.40 15.84 3.53
N ARG A 130 7.27 15.08 4.22
CA ARG A 130 8.71 15.02 3.91
C ARG A 130 8.95 14.44 2.52
N LEU A 131 8.30 13.32 2.20
CA LEU A 131 8.40 12.66 0.90
C LEU A 131 7.82 13.56 -0.21
N GLY A 132 6.70 14.23 0.03
CA GLY A 132 6.09 15.15 -0.92
C GLY A 132 7.02 16.28 -1.33
N ARG A 133 7.69 16.93 -0.37
CA ARG A 133 8.70 17.97 -0.67
C ARG A 133 9.87 17.44 -1.48
N TRP A 134 10.34 16.22 -1.16
CA TRP A 134 11.43 15.60 -1.89
C TRP A 134 11.03 15.22 -3.33
N VAL A 135 9.86 14.61 -3.50
CA VAL A 135 9.31 14.26 -4.81
C VAL A 135 9.10 15.50 -5.66
N ASP A 136 8.54 16.58 -5.10
CA ASP A 136 8.33 17.83 -5.83
C ASP A 136 9.66 18.47 -6.31
N ALA A 137 10.69 18.43 -5.46
CA ALA A 137 12.01 18.96 -5.80
C ALA A 137 12.73 18.19 -6.93
N VAL A 138 12.51 16.87 -7.02
CA VAL A 138 13.22 16.00 -7.98
C VAL A 138 12.40 15.72 -9.24
N ALA A 139 11.09 15.56 -9.08
CA ALA A 139 10.15 15.21 -10.14
C ALA A 139 8.86 16.03 -9.96
N PRO A 140 8.86 17.32 -10.36
CA PRO A 140 7.67 18.16 -10.27
C PRO A 140 6.46 17.53 -10.98
N GLY A 141 5.27 17.77 -10.42
CA GLY A 141 4.00 17.24 -10.95
C GLY A 141 3.72 15.77 -10.64
N ARG A 142 4.52 15.13 -9.78
CA ARG A 142 4.20 13.84 -9.14
C ARG A 142 3.76 14.13 -7.72
N GLU A 143 2.87 13.29 -7.19
CA GLU A 143 2.24 13.54 -5.88
C GLU A 143 2.43 12.36 -4.94
N VAL A 144 2.42 12.65 -3.64
CA VAL A 144 2.42 11.67 -2.56
C VAL A 144 1.07 11.75 -1.83
N ALA A 145 0.41 10.61 -1.71
CA ALA A 145 -0.78 10.41 -0.90
C ALA A 145 -0.52 9.32 0.16
N TRP A 146 -1.38 9.23 1.16
CA TRP A 146 -1.30 8.20 2.18
C TRP A 146 -2.65 7.50 2.36
N ASN A 147 -2.65 6.17 2.26
CA ASN A 147 -3.81 5.32 2.49
C ASN A 147 -3.41 4.17 3.44
N PRO A 148 -3.51 4.38 4.77
CA PRO A 148 -3.19 3.34 5.74
C PRO A 148 -4.05 2.09 5.53
N GLU A 149 -3.55 0.96 6.03
CA GLU A 149 -4.26 -0.31 6.08
C GLU A 149 -4.80 -0.58 7.51
N PHE A 150 -5.86 -1.37 7.65
CA PHE A 150 -6.44 -1.75 8.94
C PHE A 150 -6.71 -3.26 8.99
N LEU A 151 -5.79 -4.04 8.45
CA LEU A 151 -5.93 -5.48 8.26
C LEU A 151 -5.65 -6.22 9.56
N ARG A 152 -6.36 -7.32 9.77
CA ARG A 152 -6.06 -8.29 10.83
C ARG A 152 -5.43 -9.53 10.21
N GLU A 153 -4.42 -10.07 10.88
CA GLU A 153 -3.85 -11.37 10.51
C GLU A 153 -4.91 -12.48 10.58
N GLY A 154 -5.02 -13.30 9.54
CA GLY A 154 -6.02 -14.36 9.41
C GLY A 154 -7.34 -13.93 8.76
N SER A 155 -7.55 -12.64 8.50
CA SER A 155 -8.74 -12.14 7.79
C SER A 155 -8.47 -10.96 6.84
N ALA A 156 -7.21 -10.73 6.46
CA ALA A 156 -6.83 -9.57 5.67
C ALA A 156 -7.40 -9.57 4.25
N VAL A 157 -7.64 -10.73 3.64
CA VAL A 157 -8.33 -10.78 2.33
C VAL A 157 -9.73 -10.18 2.47
N HIS A 158 -10.49 -10.63 3.46
CA HIS A 158 -11.82 -10.11 3.75
C HIS A 158 -11.76 -8.63 4.12
N ASP A 159 -10.87 -8.23 5.04
CA ASP A 159 -10.74 -6.84 5.49
C ASP A 159 -10.30 -5.90 4.35
N THR A 160 -9.59 -6.40 3.33
CA THR A 160 -9.21 -5.60 2.16
C THR A 160 -10.36 -5.45 1.17
N LEU A 161 -11.15 -6.51 0.93
CA LEU A 161 -12.26 -6.48 -0.03
C LEU A 161 -13.53 -5.83 0.55
N HIS A 162 -13.71 -5.91 1.86
CA HIS A 162 -14.86 -5.40 2.61
C HIS A 162 -14.43 -4.58 3.84
N PRO A 163 -13.64 -3.51 3.65
CA PRO A 163 -13.16 -2.72 4.77
C PRO A 163 -14.31 -1.97 5.44
N GLU A 164 -14.25 -1.83 6.77
CA GLU A 164 -15.20 -0.99 7.52
C GLU A 164 -15.14 0.48 7.08
N ARG A 165 -13.95 0.94 6.66
CA ARG A 165 -13.73 2.26 6.09
C ARG A 165 -12.45 2.34 5.27
N LEU A 166 -12.41 3.28 4.35
CA LEU A 166 -11.20 3.74 3.68
C LEU A 166 -10.80 5.11 4.24
N VAL A 167 -9.55 5.23 4.69
CA VAL A 167 -8.96 6.51 5.10
C VAL A 167 -7.91 6.89 4.08
N VAL A 168 -8.02 8.10 3.52
CA VAL A 168 -7.16 8.54 2.42
C VAL A 168 -6.75 9.99 2.62
N GLY A 169 -5.47 10.21 2.84
CA GLY A 169 -4.84 11.52 2.93
C GLY A 169 -4.27 11.95 1.58
N THR A 170 -4.72 13.09 1.05
CA THR A 170 -4.21 13.64 -0.21
C THR A 170 -3.87 15.12 -0.11
N VAL A 171 -3.09 15.62 -1.07
CA VAL A 171 -2.73 17.04 -1.18
C VAL A 171 -3.45 17.77 -2.31
N SER A 172 -4.23 17.05 -3.12
CA SER A 172 -4.98 17.62 -4.23
C SER A 172 -6.25 16.83 -4.56
N ARG A 173 -7.20 17.50 -5.21
CA ARG A 173 -8.40 16.86 -5.77
C ARG A 173 -8.07 15.79 -6.82
N ARG A 174 -6.96 15.95 -7.54
CA ARG A 174 -6.53 14.98 -8.56
C ARG A 174 -6.16 13.65 -7.92
N ALA A 175 -5.32 13.69 -6.87
CA ALA A 175 -4.95 12.50 -6.12
C ALA A 175 -6.17 11.82 -5.46
N ASP A 176 -7.09 12.61 -4.88
CA ASP A 176 -8.33 12.07 -4.30
C ASP A 176 -9.22 11.39 -5.36
N THR A 177 -9.37 12.01 -6.53
CA THR A 177 -10.16 11.44 -7.65
C THR A 177 -9.55 10.12 -8.14
N ILE A 178 -8.23 10.06 -8.28
CA ILE A 178 -7.53 8.82 -8.67
C ILE A 178 -7.80 7.71 -7.64
N LEU A 179 -7.68 8.00 -6.34
CA LEU A 179 -7.89 6.98 -5.30
C LEU A 179 -9.35 6.55 -5.17
N ARG A 180 -10.31 7.44 -5.43
CA ARG A 180 -11.73 7.06 -5.54
C ARG A 180 -12.00 6.14 -6.72
N GLU A 181 -11.30 6.32 -7.84
CA GLU A 181 -11.40 5.43 -8.99
C GLU A 181 -10.76 4.06 -8.70
N VAL A 182 -9.62 4.03 -8.01
CA VAL A 182 -9.00 2.78 -7.52
C VAL A 182 -9.98 2.00 -6.64
N TYR A 183 -10.64 2.68 -5.71
CA TYR A 183 -11.57 2.04 -4.77
C TYR A 183 -13.02 2.00 -5.24
N ARG A 184 -13.31 2.34 -6.50
CA ARG A 184 -14.68 2.46 -7.02
C ARG A 184 -15.57 1.24 -6.74
N PRO A 185 -15.11 -0.02 -6.88
CA PRO A 185 -15.94 -1.17 -6.53
C PRO A 185 -16.38 -1.18 -5.07
N MET A 186 -15.48 -0.87 -4.14
CA MET A 186 -15.78 -0.78 -2.70
C MET A 186 -16.73 0.38 -2.40
N LEU A 187 -16.51 1.54 -3.02
CA LEU A 187 -17.38 2.71 -2.82
C LEU A 187 -18.81 2.45 -3.32
N ARG A 188 -18.96 1.74 -4.44
CA ARG A 188 -20.28 1.31 -4.94
C ARG A 188 -20.96 0.31 -4.01
N ALA A 189 -20.19 -0.50 -3.28
CA ALA A 189 -20.69 -1.41 -2.25
C ALA A 189 -21.03 -0.69 -0.93
N GLY A 190 -20.90 0.63 -0.86
CA GLY A 190 -21.27 1.43 0.32
C GLY A 190 -20.18 1.58 1.36
N VAL A 191 -18.92 1.19 1.06
CA VAL A 191 -17.79 1.39 1.97
C VAL A 191 -17.59 2.90 2.24
N PRO A 192 -17.59 3.34 3.52
CA PRO A 192 -17.31 4.72 3.88
C PRO A 192 -15.91 5.17 3.44
N TYR A 193 -15.82 6.36 2.85
CA TYR A 193 -14.55 6.97 2.41
C TYR A 193 -14.30 8.28 3.16
N PHE A 194 -13.21 8.31 3.93
CA PHE A 194 -12.75 9.47 4.68
C PHE A 194 -11.55 10.09 3.95
N GLY A 195 -11.82 11.14 3.16
CA GLY A 195 -10.79 11.98 2.57
C GLY A 195 -10.27 13.00 3.58
N THR A 196 -8.97 13.03 3.83
CA THR A 196 -8.30 13.90 4.80
C THR A 196 -7.05 14.53 4.20
N ASP A 197 -6.34 15.34 4.99
CA ASP A 197 -4.93 15.64 4.71
C ASP A 197 -4.03 14.42 5.04
N THR A 198 -2.78 14.45 4.57
CA THR A 198 -1.83 13.34 4.74
C THR A 198 -1.43 13.09 6.19
N ALA A 199 -1.26 14.15 7.00
CA ALA A 199 -0.87 14.01 8.40
C ALA A 199 -1.97 13.34 9.23
N THR A 200 -3.23 13.71 8.98
CA THR A 200 -4.39 13.06 9.59
C THR A 200 -4.46 11.58 9.22
N ALA A 201 -4.26 11.23 7.94
CA ALA A 201 -4.30 9.83 7.51
C ALA A 201 -3.19 8.99 8.15
N GLU A 202 -1.98 9.52 8.28
CA GLU A 202 -0.87 8.87 9.00
C GLU A 202 -1.22 8.66 10.49
N LEU A 203 -1.78 9.69 11.13
CA LEU A 203 -2.14 9.64 12.55
C LEU A 203 -3.21 8.60 12.86
N VAL A 204 -4.25 8.50 12.03
CA VAL A 204 -5.40 7.60 12.27
C VAL A 204 -4.96 6.15 12.44
N LYS A 205 -3.94 5.69 11.69
CA LYS A 205 -3.41 4.32 11.83
C LYS A 205 -2.84 4.09 13.22
N VAL A 206 -1.95 4.97 13.67
CA VAL A 206 -1.29 4.85 14.97
C VAL A 206 -2.31 5.00 16.09
N ALA A 207 -3.23 5.97 15.98
CA ALA A 207 -4.29 6.18 16.97
C ALA A 207 -5.20 4.96 17.13
N ALA A 208 -5.61 4.33 16.02
CA ALA A 208 -6.46 3.14 16.04
C ALA A 208 -5.75 1.95 16.73
N ASN A 209 -4.50 1.69 16.35
CA ASN A 209 -3.72 0.60 16.94
C ASN A 209 -3.44 0.84 18.44
N SER A 210 -3.06 2.06 18.81
CA SER A 210 -2.84 2.44 20.22
C SER A 210 -4.11 2.30 21.04
N PHE A 211 -5.26 2.70 20.51
CA PHE A 211 -6.53 2.57 21.22
C PHE A 211 -6.93 1.10 21.43
N LEU A 212 -6.72 0.23 20.44
CA LEU A 212 -6.94 -1.21 20.59
C LEU A 212 -6.03 -1.82 21.65
N ALA A 213 -4.74 -1.46 21.65
CA ALA A 213 -3.80 -1.88 22.69
C ALA A 213 -4.25 -1.42 24.08
N THR A 214 -4.69 -0.16 24.22
CA THR A 214 -5.23 0.37 25.49
C THR A 214 -6.43 -0.41 25.99
N LYS A 215 -7.37 -0.80 25.12
CA LYS A 215 -8.54 -1.61 25.53
C LYS A 215 -8.14 -2.96 26.12
N ILE A 216 -7.14 -3.61 25.52
CA ILE A 216 -6.62 -4.91 26.01
C ILE A 216 -5.89 -4.72 27.33
N SER A 217 -5.02 -3.72 27.44
CA SER A 217 -4.29 -3.44 28.67
C SER A 217 -5.24 -3.05 29.82
N PHE A 218 -6.28 -2.27 29.53
CA PHE A 218 -7.26 -1.82 30.53
C PHE A 218 -8.03 -2.99 31.16
N ILE A 219 -8.45 -3.99 30.38
CA ILE A 219 -9.19 -5.14 30.93
C ILE A 219 -8.28 -6.14 31.67
N ASN A 220 -6.98 -6.12 31.39
CA ASN A 220 -5.99 -6.97 32.05
C ASN A 220 -5.49 -6.40 33.40
N ALA A 221 -5.72 -5.11 33.67
CA ALA A 221 -5.31 -4.43 34.90
C ALA A 221 -6.35 -4.63 36.03
#